data_AF-A0A542ZUA0-F1
#
_entry.id   AF-A0A542ZUA0-F1
#
_cell.length_a   1.000
_cell.length_b   1.000
_cell.length_c   1.000
_cell.angle_alpha   90.00
_cell.angle_beta   90.00
_cell.angle_gamma   90.00
#
_symmetry.space_group_name_H-M   'P 1'
#
loop_
_entity.id
_entity.type
_entity.pdbx_description
1 polymer ?
#
loop_
_entity_poly.entity_id
_entity_poly.type
_entity_poly.pdbx_seq_one_letter_code
_entity_poly.pdbx_strand_id
1 'polypeptide(L)'
;MQYISIDDPLARICGKLENEHARIEGMRIYVPVTFATLTDEKVRSGRIDLAPGGEVLAPLATPEMTSDEVEEAEFVALYLAADASARLAAASPGAKLRLVLSCDVPDGSLPAPDGAGQITLTSPLEGARIACAHADDASQSVAIAGAFRELEANEAALDDHDLLWYDVSELGDIPGL
;
A
#
# COMPACT_ATOMS: atom_id res chain seq x y z
N MET A 1 -62.84 -10.28 2.43
CA MET A 1 -62.32 -9.54 1.26
C MET A 1 -60.81 -9.67 1.32
N GLN A 2 -60.31 -10.67 0.59
CA GLN A 2 -58.90 -11.01 0.49
C GLN A 2 -58.31 -10.15 -0.64
N TYR A 3 -57.21 -9.46 -0.37
CA TYR A 3 -56.30 -9.06 -1.45
C TYR A 3 -54.87 -9.33 -0.99
N ILE A 4 -54.35 -10.43 -1.53
CA ILE A 4 -52.93 -10.75 -1.61
C ILE A 4 -52.37 -9.83 -2.70
N SER A 5 -51.30 -9.10 -2.40
CA SER A 5 -50.39 -8.52 -3.41
C SER A 5 -48.99 -8.88 -2.93
N ILE A 6 -48.52 -10.07 -3.34
CA ILE A 6 -47.62 -10.30 -4.48
C ILE A 6 -46.25 -9.71 -4.18
N ASP A 7 -45.33 -10.63 -3.89
CA ASP A 7 -43.89 -10.56 -4.07
C ASP A 7 -43.49 -9.43 -5.03
N ASP A 8 -42.77 -8.43 -4.53
CA ASP A 8 -41.97 -7.56 -5.37
C ASP A 8 -40.78 -8.41 -5.88
N PRO A 9 -40.75 -8.80 -7.16
CA PRO A 9 -39.65 -9.59 -7.71
C PRO A 9 -38.36 -8.77 -7.81
N LEU A 10 -38.44 -7.43 -7.72
CA LEU A 10 -37.30 -6.53 -7.83
C LEU A 10 -36.59 -6.33 -6.47
N ALA A 11 -37.32 -6.38 -5.35
CA ALA A 11 -36.72 -6.33 -4.02
C ALA A 11 -35.81 -7.55 -3.74
N ARG A 12 -36.09 -8.71 -4.36
CA ARG A 12 -35.24 -9.92 -4.28
C ARG A 12 -34.06 -9.95 -5.26
N ILE A 13 -34.07 -9.08 -6.28
CA ILE A 13 -32.97 -8.96 -7.25
C ILE A 13 -31.96 -7.90 -6.79
N CYS A 14 -32.41 -6.86 -6.08
CA CYS A 14 -31.50 -5.85 -5.51
C CYS A 14 -30.64 -6.39 -4.34
N GLY A 15 -31.14 -7.39 -3.60
CA GLY A 15 -30.45 -7.94 -2.43
C GLY A 15 -29.57 -9.17 -2.66
N LYS A 16 -29.22 -9.53 -3.92
CA LYS A 16 -28.48 -10.78 -4.22
C LYS A 16 -27.28 -10.65 -5.17
N LEU A 17 -26.80 -9.45 -5.46
CA LEU A 17 -25.56 -9.23 -6.23
C LEU A 17 -24.63 -8.17 -5.59
N GLU A 18 -24.63 -8.05 -4.26
CA GLU A 18 -23.63 -7.25 -3.53
C GLU A 18 -22.75 -8.14 -2.67
N ASN A 19 -22.10 -9.11 -3.32
CA ASN A 19 -21.02 -9.85 -2.71
C ASN A 19 -19.94 -10.03 -3.77
N GLU A 20 -19.09 -9.01 -3.94
CA GLU A 20 -17.70 -9.20 -4.43
C GLU A 20 -16.78 -7.99 -4.29
N HIS A 21 -17.24 -6.82 -3.84
CA HIS A 21 -16.35 -5.79 -3.28
C HIS A 21 -17.02 -5.18 -2.07
N ALA A 22 -16.71 -5.69 -0.88
CA ALA A 22 -16.88 -4.89 0.32
C ALA A 22 -16.07 -3.62 0.07
N ARG A 23 -16.74 -2.51 -0.27
CA ARG A 23 -16.10 -1.20 -0.23
C ARG A 23 -15.60 -1.07 1.19
N ILE A 24 -14.29 -1.08 1.31
CA ILE A 24 -13.67 -0.82 2.59
C ILE A 24 -13.93 0.66 2.82
N GLU A 25 -14.87 0.96 3.72
CA GLU A 25 -14.87 2.22 4.45
C GLU A 25 -13.56 2.20 5.27
N GLY A 26 -12.49 2.68 4.68
CA GLY A 26 -11.14 2.58 5.22
C GLY A 26 -10.14 3.36 4.39
N MET A 27 -9.02 3.69 5.02
CA MET A 27 -7.96 4.51 4.43
C MET A 27 -6.89 3.67 3.74
N ARG A 28 -6.34 4.22 2.66
CA ARG A 28 -5.13 3.76 1.98
C ARG A 28 -3.90 4.19 2.77
N ILE A 29 -2.98 3.25 3.01
CA ILE A 29 -1.62 3.53 3.51
C ILE A 29 -0.58 2.92 2.59
N TYR A 30 0.62 3.47 2.62
CA TYR A 30 1.78 3.02 1.86
C TYR A 30 2.82 2.50 2.85
N VAL A 31 3.12 1.21 2.73
CA VAL A 31 3.95 0.48 3.68
C VAL A 31 5.32 0.25 3.04
N PRO A 32 6.36 0.96 3.48
CA PRO A 32 7.72 0.67 3.06
C PRO A 32 8.14 -0.70 3.59
N VAL A 33 8.54 -1.59 2.69
CA VAL A 33 9.02 -2.92 3.05
C VAL A 33 10.27 -3.28 2.25
N THR A 34 10.85 -4.43 2.58
CA THR A 34 11.85 -5.10 1.74
C THR A 34 11.23 -6.37 1.16
N PHE A 35 11.80 -6.91 0.07
CA PHE A 35 11.34 -8.17 -0.53
C PHE A 35 11.30 -9.33 0.48
N ALA A 36 12.24 -9.38 1.43
CA ALA A 36 12.25 -10.37 2.50
C ALA A 36 11.00 -10.34 3.40
N THR A 37 10.28 -9.20 3.42
CA THR A 37 9.05 -9.04 4.18
C THR A 37 7.86 -9.70 3.50
N LEU A 38 7.84 -9.81 2.16
CA LEU A 38 6.72 -10.31 1.36
C LEU A 38 6.88 -11.83 1.09
N THR A 39 6.73 -12.63 2.14
CA THR A 39 6.80 -14.10 2.05
C THR A 39 5.66 -14.71 1.23
N ASP A 40 5.82 -15.94 0.72
CA ASP A 40 4.76 -16.72 0.03
C ASP A 40 3.42 -16.73 0.76
N GLU A 41 3.44 -16.78 2.10
CA GLU A 41 2.23 -16.73 2.93
C GLU A 41 1.46 -15.41 2.76
N LYS A 42 2.19 -14.28 2.72
CA LYS A 42 1.62 -12.95 2.55
C LYS A 42 1.14 -12.73 1.12
N VAL A 43 1.91 -13.17 0.13
CA VAL A 43 1.51 -13.19 -1.29
C VAL A 43 0.17 -13.91 -1.44
N ARG A 44 0.06 -15.14 -0.93
CA ARG A 44 -1.16 -15.95 -1.05
C ARG A 44 -2.34 -15.38 -0.25
N SER A 45 -2.09 -14.74 0.89
CA SER A 45 -3.16 -14.20 1.73
C SER A 45 -3.63 -12.81 1.31
N GLY A 46 -2.82 -12.06 0.55
CA GLY A 46 -3.07 -10.66 0.22
C GLY A 46 -3.09 -9.76 1.45
N ARG A 47 -2.39 -10.15 2.52
CA ARG A 47 -2.41 -9.46 3.82
C ARG A 47 -1.03 -9.38 4.44
N ILE A 48 -0.84 -8.35 5.25
CA ILE A 48 0.37 -8.14 6.02
C ILE A 48 0.06 -7.69 7.44
N ASP A 49 0.81 -8.25 8.40
CA ASP A 49 0.89 -7.74 9.77
C ASP A 49 2.12 -6.85 9.90
N LEU A 50 1.96 -5.71 10.57
CA LEU A 50 3.03 -4.75 10.83
C LEU A 50 3.33 -4.66 12.31
N ALA A 51 4.61 -4.76 12.65
CA ALA A 51 5.07 -4.70 14.02
C ALA A 51 5.12 -3.25 14.55
N PRO A 52 5.03 -3.05 15.88
CA PRO A 52 5.34 -1.76 16.49
C PRO A 52 6.74 -1.26 16.10
N GLY A 53 6.89 0.05 15.96
CA GLY A 53 8.10 0.72 15.47
C GLY A 53 8.20 0.77 13.95
N GLY A 54 7.32 0.08 13.21
CA GLY A 54 7.19 0.23 11.77
C GLY A 54 6.69 1.61 11.37
N GLU A 55 7.14 2.08 10.22
CA GLU A 55 6.72 3.33 9.59
C GLU A 55 5.72 3.02 8.46
N VAL A 56 4.63 3.77 8.39
CA VAL A 56 3.71 3.77 7.24
C VAL A 56 3.37 5.20 6.85
N LEU A 57 3.06 5.42 5.58
CA LEU A 57 2.72 6.73 5.04
C LEU A 57 1.24 6.76 4.69
N ALA A 58 0.55 7.83 5.07
CA ALA A 58 -0.85 8.09 4.76
C ALA A 58 -0.96 9.35 3.90
N PRO A 59 -1.85 9.37 2.90
CA PRO A 59 -2.18 10.60 2.17
C PRO A 59 -2.68 11.68 3.14
N LEU A 60 -2.18 12.91 3.00
CA LEU A 60 -2.72 14.07 3.71
C LEU A 60 -3.97 14.60 3.00
N ALA A 61 -4.99 13.74 2.88
CA ALA A 61 -6.27 14.04 2.26
C ALA A 61 -7.27 14.64 3.26
N THR A 62 -8.06 15.62 2.83
CA THR A 62 -9.17 16.20 3.60
C THR A 62 -10.49 16.06 2.83
N PRO A 63 -11.66 16.08 3.52
CA PRO A 63 -12.96 15.94 2.86
C PRO A 63 -13.30 17.02 1.84
N GLU A 64 -12.61 18.16 1.89
CA GLU A 64 -12.80 19.30 0.99
C GLU A 64 -12.00 19.19 -0.31
N MET A 65 -11.03 18.27 -0.38
CA MET A 65 -10.19 18.07 -1.55
C MET A 65 -10.96 17.43 -2.70
N THR A 66 -10.60 17.82 -3.92
CA THR A 66 -11.06 17.20 -5.16
C THR A 66 -10.44 15.81 -5.35
N SER A 67 -10.98 15.02 -6.28
CA SER A 67 -10.40 13.71 -6.63
C SER A 67 -8.95 13.82 -7.08
N ASP A 68 -8.63 14.84 -7.88
CA ASP A 68 -7.27 15.03 -8.42
C ASP A 68 -6.28 15.42 -7.30
N GLU A 69 -6.71 16.24 -6.34
CA GLU A 69 -5.88 16.61 -5.18
C GLU A 69 -5.66 15.41 -4.24
N VAL A 70 -6.66 14.54 -4.09
CA VAL A 70 -6.52 13.29 -3.33
C VAL A 70 -5.54 12.35 -4.02
N GLU A 71 -5.64 12.20 -5.34
CA GLU A 71 -4.69 11.41 -6.14
C GLU A 71 -3.26 11.95 -6.02
N GLU A 72 -3.08 13.27 -6.04
CA GLU A 72 -1.77 13.89 -5.81
C GLU A 72 -1.23 13.59 -4.41
N ALA A 73 -2.08 13.67 -3.37
CA ALA A 73 -1.68 13.32 -2.00
C ALA A 73 -1.32 11.82 -1.85
N GLU A 74 -2.02 10.95 -2.56
CA GLU A 74 -1.70 9.51 -2.66
C GLU A 74 -0.34 9.28 -3.32
N PHE A 75 -0.05 10.01 -4.41
CA PHE A 75 1.24 9.95 -5.07
C PHE A 75 2.37 10.44 -4.14
N VAL A 76 2.17 11.56 -3.44
CA VAL A 76 3.15 12.05 -2.46
C VAL A 76 3.43 11.00 -1.37
N ALA A 77 2.39 10.38 -0.80
CA ALA A 77 2.55 9.35 0.22
C ALA A 77 3.29 8.10 -0.31
N LEU A 78 3.04 7.71 -1.57
CA LEU A 78 3.75 6.62 -2.24
C LEU A 78 5.25 6.90 -2.37
N TYR A 79 5.66 8.08 -2.83
CA TYR A 79 7.09 8.39 -3.00
C TYR A 79 7.81 8.55 -1.67
N LEU A 80 7.16 9.12 -0.65
CA LEU A 80 7.70 9.12 0.71
C LEU A 80 7.92 7.69 1.24
N ALA A 81 6.99 6.77 0.95
CA ALA A 81 7.16 5.36 1.28
C ALA A 81 8.26 4.70 0.44
N ALA A 82 8.46 5.11 -0.81
CA ALA A 82 9.56 4.63 -1.64
C ALA A 82 10.92 5.02 -1.05
N ASP A 83 11.07 6.25 -0.56
CA ASP A 83 12.28 6.72 0.10
C ASP A 83 12.54 5.96 1.41
N ALA A 84 11.48 5.73 2.19
CA ALA A 84 11.55 4.90 3.39
C ALA A 84 11.96 3.45 3.07
N SER A 85 11.40 2.85 2.01
CA SER A 85 11.80 1.53 1.52
C SER A 85 13.26 1.52 1.08
N ALA A 86 13.75 2.58 0.43
CA ALA A 86 15.14 2.72 0.03
C ALA A 86 16.09 2.71 1.24
N ARG A 87 15.75 3.43 2.32
CA ARG A 87 16.50 3.41 3.58
C ARG A 87 16.49 2.02 4.22
N LEU A 88 15.35 1.33 4.23
CA LEU A 88 15.25 -0.06 4.73
C LEU A 88 16.11 -1.02 3.89
N ALA A 89 16.09 -0.87 2.57
CA ALA A 89 16.88 -1.68 1.64
C ALA A 89 18.38 -1.42 1.79
N ALA A 90 18.81 -0.16 1.92
CA ALA A 90 20.20 0.20 2.16
C ALA A 90 20.76 -0.42 3.46
N ALA A 91 19.92 -0.56 4.49
CA ALA A 91 20.26 -1.23 5.74
C ALA A 91 20.16 -2.77 5.70
N SER A 92 19.61 -3.35 4.62
CA SER A 92 19.33 -4.78 4.51
C SER A 92 20.33 -5.49 3.58
N PRO A 93 21.19 -6.38 4.11
CA PRO A 93 22.16 -7.10 3.28
C PRO A 93 21.50 -7.87 2.14
N GLY A 94 21.90 -7.56 0.90
CA GLY A 94 21.43 -8.26 -0.30
C GLY A 94 20.17 -7.66 -0.95
N ALA A 95 19.52 -6.67 -0.33
CA ALA A 95 18.46 -5.92 -0.98
C ALA A 95 19.03 -5.08 -2.15
N LYS A 96 18.29 -5.02 -3.27
CA LYS A 96 18.71 -4.33 -4.50
C LYS A 96 17.63 -3.46 -5.14
N LEU A 97 16.41 -3.54 -4.64
CA LEU A 97 15.21 -2.93 -5.17
C LEU A 97 14.33 -2.47 -4.01
N ARG A 98 13.62 -1.37 -4.20
CA ARG A 98 12.56 -0.89 -3.30
C ARG A 98 11.30 -1.73 -3.50
N LEU A 99 10.53 -1.85 -2.44
CA LEU A 99 9.20 -2.44 -2.43
C LEU A 99 8.31 -1.65 -1.49
N VAL A 100 7.19 -1.14 -2.01
CA VAL A 100 6.14 -0.46 -1.24
C VAL A 100 4.84 -1.24 -1.44
N LEU A 101 4.14 -1.52 -0.34
CA LEU A 101 2.80 -2.11 -0.40
C LEU A 101 1.76 -1.04 -0.14
N SER A 102 0.84 -0.87 -1.08
CA SER A 102 -0.36 -0.07 -0.88
C SER A 102 -1.39 -0.94 -0.16
N CYS A 103 -1.73 -0.58 1.07
CA CYS A 103 -2.60 -1.38 1.93
C CYS A 103 -3.87 -0.63 2.32
N ASP A 104 -4.99 -1.34 2.41
CA ASP A 104 -6.24 -0.85 2.98
C ASP A 104 -6.36 -1.27 4.43
N VAL A 105 -6.63 -0.30 5.30
CA VAL A 105 -6.91 -0.52 6.72
C VAL A 105 -8.26 0.10 7.09
N PRO A 106 -8.98 -0.42 8.10
CA PRO A 106 -10.21 0.21 8.57
C PRO A 106 -9.96 1.65 9.02
N ASP A 107 -10.94 2.54 8.84
CA ASP A 107 -10.86 3.91 9.36
C ASP A 107 -10.66 3.91 10.88
N GLY A 108 -9.81 4.84 11.36
CA GLY A 108 -9.48 4.97 12.78
C GLY A 108 -8.61 3.85 13.36
N SER A 109 -8.12 2.92 12.54
CA SER A 109 -7.15 1.88 12.97
C SER A 109 -5.77 2.44 13.28
N LEU A 110 -5.45 3.63 12.74
CA LEU A 110 -4.18 4.31 12.92
C LEU A 110 -4.39 5.69 13.56
N PRO A 111 -3.40 6.19 14.31
CA PRO A 111 -3.40 7.59 14.73
C PRO A 111 -3.28 8.52 13.52
N ALA A 112 -3.55 9.80 13.73
CA ALA A 112 -3.32 10.81 12.69
C ALA A 112 -1.82 10.83 12.29
N PRO A 113 -1.51 10.98 10.99
CA PRO A 113 -0.14 11.19 10.54
C PRO A 113 0.43 12.50 11.06
N ASP A 114 1.75 12.61 11.03
CA ASP A 114 2.43 13.89 11.22
C ASP A 114 2.27 14.82 10.00
N GLY A 115 2.93 15.98 10.04
CA GLY A 115 2.85 16.98 8.97
C GLY A 115 3.42 16.55 7.61
N ALA A 116 4.12 15.41 7.55
CA ALA A 116 4.64 14.82 6.32
C ALA A 116 3.82 13.60 5.85
N GLY A 117 2.75 13.21 6.57
CA GLY A 117 1.98 12.01 6.23
C GLY A 117 2.53 10.74 6.91
N GLN A 118 3.54 10.84 7.77
CA GLN A 118 4.16 9.68 8.39
C GLN A 118 3.42 9.25 9.66
N ILE A 119 3.27 7.93 9.84
CA ILE A 119 2.74 7.30 11.04
C ILE A 119 3.76 6.28 11.55
N THR A 120 4.21 6.46 12.79
CA THR A 120 4.97 5.43 13.51
C THR A 120 4.02 4.53 14.29
N LEU A 121 4.04 3.22 14.01
CA LEU A 121 3.17 2.25 14.67
C LEU A 121 3.58 2.08 16.14
N THR A 122 2.67 2.38 17.07
CA THR A 122 2.89 2.18 18.51
C THR A 122 2.33 0.84 19.02
N SER A 123 1.46 0.21 18.23
CA SER A 123 0.89 -1.12 18.44
C SER A 123 0.95 -1.92 17.13
N PRO A 124 0.83 -3.26 17.18
CA PRO A 124 0.73 -4.06 15.97
C PRO A 124 -0.48 -3.64 15.13
N LEU A 125 -0.32 -3.61 13.81
CA LEU A 125 -1.42 -3.47 12.86
C LEU A 125 -1.60 -4.82 12.17
N GLU A 126 -2.69 -5.51 12.48
CA GLU A 126 -2.94 -6.87 12.01
C GLU A 126 -3.84 -6.87 10.77
N GLY A 127 -3.50 -7.72 9.81
CA GLY A 127 -4.35 -8.07 8.68
C GLY A 127 -4.63 -6.93 7.71
N ALA A 128 -3.73 -5.94 7.60
CA ALA A 128 -3.80 -4.90 6.58
C ALA A 128 -3.87 -5.57 5.20
N ARG A 129 -4.87 -5.19 4.38
CA ARG A 129 -5.10 -5.82 3.08
C ARG A 129 -4.21 -5.17 2.04
N ILE A 130 -3.43 -5.94 1.32
CA ILE A 130 -2.63 -5.44 0.21
C ILE A 130 -3.58 -5.20 -0.98
N ALA A 131 -3.61 -3.99 -1.52
CA ALA A 131 -4.33 -3.69 -2.76
C ALA A 131 -3.44 -3.77 -3.98
N CYS A 132 -2.18 -3.32 -3.86
CA CYS A 132 -1.18 -3.44 -4.90
C CYS A 132 0.23 -3.32 -4.30
N ALA A 133 1.24 -3.64 -5.10
CA ALA A 133 2.63 -3.39 -4.80
C ALA A 133 3.25 -2.44 -5.81
N HIS A 134 4.25 -1.70 -5.35
CA HIS A 134 5.08 -0.84 -6.16
C HIS A 134 6.53 -1.28 -5.97
N ALA A 135 7.20 -1.68 -7.05
CA ALA A 135 8.57 -2.18 -7.00
C ALA A 135 9.40 -1.60 -8.13
N ASP A 136 10.70 -1.45 -7.89
CA ASP A 136 11.62 -1.04 -8.94
C ASP A 136 11.65 -2.05 -10.10
N ASP A 137 11.94 -1.57 -11.31
CA ASP A 137 12.27 -2.45 -12.43
C ASP A 137 13.56 -3.24 -12.12
N ALA A 138 13.43 -4.57 -12.02
CA ALA A 138 14.55 -5.46 -11.73
C ALA A 138 15.70 -5.38 -12.77
N SER A 139 15.42 -4.93 -14.00
CA SER A 139 16.44 -4.66 -15.01
C SER A 139 17.43 -3.57 -14.57
N GLN A 140 17.01 -2.69 -13.66
CA GLN A 140 17.78 -1.58 -13.10
C GLN A 140 18.44 -1.90 -11.75
N SER A 141 18.35 -3.14 -11.27
CA SER A 141 18.82 -3.55 -9.93
C SER A 141 20.26 -3.17 -9.59
N VAL A 142 21.17 -3.11 -10.58
CA VAL A 142 22.55 -2.68 -10.35
C VAL A 142 22.65 -1.17 -10.09
N ALA A 143 21.91 -0.37 -10.84
CA ALA A 143 21.89 1.09 -10.69
C ALA A 143 21.25 1.48 -9.35
N ILE A 144 20.10 0.91 -9.03
CA ILE A 144 19.36 1.17 -7.78
C ILE A 144 20.17 0.75 -6.56
N ALA A 145 20.78 -0.44 -6.58
CA ALA A 145 21.66 -0.88 -5.50
C ALA A 145 22.90 0.03 -5.35
N GLY A 146 23.35 0.67 -6.43
CA GLY A 146 24.35 1.74 -6.40
C GLY A 146 23.83 2.97 -5.68
N ALA A 147 22.66 3.47 -6.08
CA ALA A 147 22.01 4.65 -5.50
C ALA A 147 21.74 4.50 -4.00
N PHE A 148 21.38 3.31 -3.51
CA PHE A 148 21.23 3.04 -2.07
C PHE A 148 22.47 3.40 -1.25
N ARG A 149 23.68 3.28 -1.83
CA ARG A 149 24.95 3.60 -1.16
C ARG A 149 25.24 5.10 -1.15
N GLU A 150 24.52 5.87 -1.95
CA GLU A 150 24.66 7.32 -2.11
C GLU A 150 23.60 8.10 -1.32
N LEU A 151 22.56 7.44 -0.80
CA LEU A 151 21.45 8.07 -0.09
C LEU A 151 21.87 8.98 1.07
N GLU A 152 22.95 8.65 1.80
CA GLU A 152 23.46 9.52 2.87
C GLU A 152 24.03 10.85 2.35
N ALA A 153 24.51 10.88 1.11
CA ALA A 153 25.11 12.05 0.47
C ALA A 153 24.18 12.75 -0.52
N ASN A 154 23.19 12.04 -1.06
CA ASN A 154 22.22 12.52 -2.03
C ASN A 154 20.88 11.81 -1.82
N GLU A 155 19.95 12.48 -1.13
CA GLU A 155 18.60 11.93 -0.89
C GLU A 155 17.80 11.75 -2.18
N ALA A 156 18.10 12.54 -3.22
CA ALA A 156 17.46 12.48 -4.54
C ALA A 156 18.08 11.43 -5.49
N ALA A 157 18.93 10.53 -4.99
CA ALA A 157 19.65 9.55 -5.83
C ALA A 157 18.71 8.57 -6.57
N LEU A 158 17.43 8.51 -6.20
CA LEU A 158 16.43 7.61 -6.76
C LEU A 158 15.27 8.33 -7.47
N ASP A 159 15.30 9.66 -7.59
CA ASP A 159 14.20 10.44 -8.17
C ASP A 159 13.94 10.09 -9.64
N ASP A 160 14.99 9.70 -10.39
CA ASP A 160 14.89 9.28 -11.79
C ASP A 160 14.48 7.80 -11.96
N HIS A 161 14.21 7.09 -10.86
CA HIS A 161 13.79 5.69 -10.87
C HIS A 161 12.32 5.57 -10.43
N ASP A 162 11.42 5.40 -11.39
CA ASP A 162 10.00 5.14 -11.10
C ASP A 162 9.75 3.70 -10.65
N LEU A 163 8.74 3.52 -9.82
CA LEU A 163 8.26 2.19 -9.40
C LEU A 163 7.20 1.67 -10.37
N LEU A 164 7.34 0.40 -10.75
CA LEU A 164 6.32 -0.35 -11.47
C LEU A 164 5.19 -0.72 -10.52
N TRP A 165 3.95 -0.70 -11.03
CA TRP A 165 2.76 -1.12 -10.31
C TRP A 165 2.43 -2.59 -10.60
N TYR A 166 2.08 -3.35 -9.57
CA TYR A 166 1.65 -4.74 -9.64
C TYR A 166 0.34 -4.91 -8.90
N ASP A 167 -0.64 -5.55 -9.54
CA ASP A 167 -1.90 -5.91 -8.90
C ASP A 167 -1.66 -6.88 -7.72
N VAL A 168 -2.60 -6.94 -6.77
CA VAL A 168 -2.52 -7.92 -5.66
C VAL A 168 -2.44 -9.37 -6.17
N SER A 169 -3.02 -9.67 -7.33
CA SER A 169 -2.92 -11.00 -7.96
C SER A 169 -1.56 -11.28 -8.60
N GLU A 170 -0.76 -10.25 -8.86
CA GLU A 170 0.56 -10.31 -9.51
C GLU A 170 1.71 -10.30 -8.49
N LEU A 171 1.42 -10.27 -7.18
CA LEU A 171 2.45 -10.23 -6.13
C LEU A 171 3.48 -11.36 -6.24
N GLY A 172 3.06 -12.55 -6.71
CA GLY A 172 3.96 -13.69 -6.92
C GLY A 172 4.83 -13.59 -8.18
N ASP A 173 4.53 -12.65 -9.07
CA ASP A 173 5.22 -12.44 -10.34
C ASP A 173 6.21 -11.26 -10.28
N ILE A 174 6.28 -10.53 -9.15
CA ILE A 174 7.23 -9.43 -8.96
C ILE A 174 8.66 -10.00 -9.01
N PRO A 175 9.50 -9.57 -9.96
CA PRO A 175 10.85 -10.09 -10.07
C PRO A 175 11.69 -9.75 -8.83
N GLY A 176 12.29 -10.76 -8.21
CA GLY A 176 13.14 -10.60 -7.03
C GLY A 176 12.52 -11.07 -5.70
N LEU A 177 11.28 -11.56 -5.71
CA LEU A 177 10.74 -12.41 -4.64
C LEU A 177 11.40 -13.80 -4.63
#